data_AF-A0A832ETM8-F1
#
_entry.id   AF-A0A832ETM8-F1
#
_cell.length_a   1.000
_cell.length_b   1.000
_cell.length_c   1.000
_cell.angle_alpha   90.00
_cell.angle_beta   90.00
_cell.angle_gamma   90.00
#
_symmetry.space_group_name_H-M   'P 1'
#
loop_
_entity.id
_entity.type
_entity.pdbx_description
1 polymer ?
#
loop_
_entity_poly.entity_id
_entity_poly.type
_entity_poly.pdbx_seq_one_letter_code
_entity_poly.pdbx_strand_id
1 'polypeptide(L)' 'IVTSVTPAEQSLRSAGVTDVTMHTYPGTQHAFFNDTRPEVYDEQASRLAWERTLEVLRSSLA' A
#
# COMPACT_ATOMS: atom_id res chain seq x y z
N ILE A 1 13.35 -2.80 9.65
CA ILE A 1 12.11 -2.98 8.86
C ILE A 1 11.26 -1.75 9.13
N VAL A 2 10.74 -1.08 8.09
CA VAL A 2 9.85 0.09 8.27
C VAL A 2 8.55 -0.42 8.88
N THR A 3 8.27 -0.07 10.13
CA THR A 3 7.10 -0.55 10.88
C THR A 3 5.92 0.42 10.86
N SER A 4 6.11 1.63 10.32
CA SER A 4 5.09 2.66 10.26
C SER A 4 5.25 3.57 9.05
N VAL A 5 4.12 3.87 8.40
CA VAL A 5 3.99 4.82 7.30
C VAL A 5 3.60 6.24 7.79
N THR A 6 3.35 6.39 9.10
CA THR A 6 2.88 7.64 9.71
C THR A 6 3.76 8.87 9.39
N PRO A 7 5.10 8.80 9.39
CA PRO A 7 5.91 9.98 9.08
C PRO A 7 5.73 10.48 7.63
N ALA A 8 5.56 9.54 6.69
CA ALA A 8 5.32 9.88 5.29
C ALA A 8 3.92 10.49 5.09
N GLU A 9 2.91 9.94 5.76
CA GLU A 9 1.55 10.48 5.72
C GLU A 9 1.48 11.90 6.28
N GLN A 10 2.12 12.14 7.43
CA GLN A 10 2.18 13.46 8.04
C GLN A 10 2.86 14.47 7.13
N SER A 11 3.98 14.09 6.48
CA SER A 11 4.70 14.98 5.56
C SER A 11 3.83 15.39 4.38
N LEU A 12 3.07 14.46 3.80
CA LEU A 12 2.15 14.76 2.70
C LEU A 12 1.01 15.68 3.14
N ARG A 13 0.41 15.42 4.31
CA ARG A 13 -0.65 16.26 4.86
C ARG A 13 -0.17 17.67 5.17
N SER A 14 1.03 17.83 5.77
CA SER A 14 1.66 19.13 6.02
C SER A 14 1.99 19.89 4.74
N ALA A 15 2.22 19.20 3.63
CA ALA A 15 2.41 19.80 2.31
C ALA A 15 1.09 20.17 1.59
N GLY A 16 -0.06 19.97 2.24
CA GLY A 16 -1.38 20.29 1.68
C GLY A 16 -1.98 19.18 0.81
N VAL A 17 -1.39 17.98 0.78
CA VAL A 17 -1.99 16.82 0.11
C VAL A 17 -3.11 16.28 1.00
N THR A 18 -4.35 16.51 0.56
CA THR A 18 -5.56 16.12 1.30
C THR A 18 -6.08 14.75 0.90
N ASP A 19 -5.98 14.41 -0.40
CA ASP A 19 -6.39 13.12 -0.94
C ASP A 19 -5.23 12.12 -0.91
N VAL A 20 -4.98 11.57 0.28
CA VAL A 20 -3.96 10.55 0.51
C VAL A 20 -4.45 9.53 1.52
N THR A 21 -4.26 8.26 1.17
CA THR A 21 -4.52 7.11 2.03
C THR A 21 -3.28 6.23 2.08
N MET A 22 -2.88 5.80 3.29
CA MET A 22 -1.80 4.84 3.47
C MET A 22 -2.32 3.56 4.10
N HIS A 23 -1.86 2.41 3.59
CA HIS A 23 -2.23 1.09 4.09
C HIS A 23 -1.00 0.34 4.55
N THR A 24 -1.05 -0.19 5.78
CA THR A 24 -0.10 -1.18 6.29
C THR A 24 -0.77 -2.55 6.24
N TYR A 25 -0.01 -3.58 5.85
CA TYR A 25 -0.48 -4.96 5.78
C TYR A 25 0.18 -5.77 6.91
N PRO A 26 -0.50 -6.01 8.04
CA PRO A 26 0.08 -6.71 9.18
C PRO A 26 0.54 -8.12 8.81
N GLY A 27 1.67 -8.56 9.36
CA GLY A 27 2.22 -9.90 9.12
C GLY A 27 2.96 -10.06 7.78
N THR A 28 2.92 -9.06 6.90
CA THR A 28 3.65 -9.10 5.62
C THR A 28 5.08 -8.61 5.74
N GLN A 29 5.93 -9.05 4.80
CA GLN A 29 7.29 -8.53 4.63
C GLN A 29 7.38 -7.64 3.39
N HIS A 30 8.50 -6.95 3.22
CA HIS A 30 8.77 -6.25 1.98
C HIS A 30 8.70 -7.23 0.80
N ALA A 31 8.11 -6.78 -0.31
CA ALA A 31 7.84 -7.58 -1.50
C ALA A 31 6.81 -8.71 -1.31
N PHE A 32 5.84 -8.57 -0.39
CA PHE A 32 4.74 -9.53 -0.24
C PHE A 32 3.89 -9.72 -1.52
N PHE A 33 3.95 -8.79 -2.47
CA PHE A 33 3.28 -8.87 -3.76
C PHE A 33 3.99 -9.81 -4.76
N ASN A 34 5.24 -10.19 -4.50
CA ASN A 34 6.05 -10.94 -5.45
C ASN A 34 5.78 -12.45 -5.34
N ASP A 35 4.93 -12.97 -6.21
CA ASP A 35 4.55 -14.38 -6.31
C ASP A 35 5.69 -15.32 -6.75
N THR A 36 6.78 -14.79 -7.32
CA THR A 36 7.99 -15.57 -7.62
C THR A 36 8.90 -15.75 -6.40
N ARG A 37 8.54 -15.18 -5.24
CA ARG A 37 9.29 -15.25 -3.97
C ARG A 37 8.41 -15.82 -2.85
N PRO A 38 8.20 -17.15 -2.81
CA PRO A 38 7.25 -17.79 -1.90
C PRO A 38 7.56 -17.56 -0.41
N GLU A 39 8.80 -17.19 -0.07
CA GLU A 39 9.22 -16.89 1.30
C GLU A 39 8.67 -15.56 1.85
N VAL A 40 8.20 -14.66 0.98
CA VAL A 40 7.59 -13.37 1.36
C VAL A 40 6.20 -13.16 0.77
N TYR A 41 5.82 -13.91 -0.27
CA TYR A 41 4.53 -13.77 -0.93
C TYR A 41 3.35 -13.97 0.03
N ASP A 42 2.41 -13.03 0.01
CA ASP A 42 1.14 -13.12 0.73
C ASP A 42 0.00 -12.87 -0.25
N GLU A 43 -0.70 -13.93 -0.66
CA GLU A 43 -1.76 -13.88 -1.66
C GLU A 43 -2.90 -12.94 -1.25
N GLN A 44 -3.30 -12.96 0.03
CA GLN A 44 -4.42 -12.18 0.52
C GLN A 44 -4.10 -10.68 0.53
N ALA A 45 -2.93 -10.32 1.06
CA ALA A 45 -2.46 -8.93 1.07
C ALA A 45 -2.21 -8.42 -0.35
N SER A 46 -1.66 -9.26 -1.24
CA SER A 46 -1.43 -8.92 -2.65
C SER A 46 -2.72 -8.59 -3.36
N ARG A 47 -3.73 -9.47 -3.25
CA ARG A 47 -5.03 -9.26 -3.87
C ARG A 47 -5.70 -7.99 -3.36
N LEU A 48 -5.70 -7.77 -2.05
CA LEU A 48 -6.28 -6.56 -1.46
C LEU A 48 -5.56 -5.27 -1.89
N ALA A 49 -4.22 -5.31 -1.96
CA ALA A 49 -3.44 -4.18 -2.46
C ALA A 49 -3.79 -3.87 -3.92
N TRP A 50 -3.94 -4.90 -4.76
CA TRP A 50 -4.30 -4.75 -6.16
C TRP A 50 -5.71 -4.17 -6.36
N GLU A 51 -6.70 -4.69 -5.61
CA GLU A 51 -8.08 -4.19 -5.64
C GLU A 51 -8.13 -2.67 -5.34
N ARG A 52 -7.43 -2.22 -4.28
CA ARG A 52 -7.32 -0.80 -3.91
C ARG A 52 -6.61 0.05 -4.96
N THR A 53 -5.54 -0.47 -5.57
CA THR A 53 -4.84 0.24 -6.66
C THR A 53 -5.78 0.47 -7.84
N LEU A 54 -6.53 -0.56 -8.25
CA LEU A 54 -7.49 -0.44 -9.35
C LEU A 54 -8.63 0.53 -9.02
N GLU A 55 -9.10 0.58 -7.77
CA GLU A 55 -10.10 1.54 -7.32
C GLU A 55 -9.62 3.00 -7.51
N VAL A 56 -8.40 3.31 -7.08
CA VAL A 56 -7.79 4.64 -7.27
C VAL A 56 -7.65 4.98 -8.76
N LEU A 57 -7.17 4.04 -9.58
CA LEU A 57 -6.98 4.29 -11.01
C LEU A 57 -8.33 4.53 -11.71
N ARG A 58 -9.37 3.78 -11.35
CA ARG A 58 -10.72 3.97 -11.89
C ARG A 58 -11.33 5.32 -11.50
N SER A 59 -11.11 5.77 -10.26
CA SER A 59 -11.64 7.07 -9.81
C SER A 59 -10.87 8.26 -10.38
N SER A 60 -9.59 8.07 -10.72
CA SER A 60 -8.69 9.18 -11.09
C SER A 60 -8.48 9.37 -12.59
N LEU A 61 -8.73 8.34 -13.41
CA LEU A 61 -8.42 8.35 -14.85
C LEU A 61 -9.65 8.24 -15.77
N ALA A 62 -10.86 8.21 -15.20
CA ALA A 62 -12.11 8.14 -15.95
C ALA A 62 -12.60 9.51 -16.43
#